data_AF-A0A2L2N1C3-F1
#
_entry.id   AF-A0A2L2N1C3-F1
#
_cell.length_a   1.000
_cell.length_b   1.000
_cell.length_c   1.000
_cell.angle_alpha   90.00
_cell.angle_beta   90.00
_cell.angle_gamma   90.00
#
_symmetry.space_group_name_H-M   'P 1'
#
loop_
_entity.id
_entity.type
_entity.pdbx_description
1 polymer ?
#
loop_
_entity_poly.entity_id
_entity_poly.type
_entity_poly.pdbx_seq_one_letter_code
_entity_poly.pdbx_strand_id
1 'polypeptide(L)'
;MPHTTQWIYIVFFTFSTIVMIFLFRHDWNRLAKLYSTKEAPPQNFSRMQNGSVGLVHYKATLNVGISPQGIYLSIFPLLGLGLTPLLIPWSAIRKIEPANQLFIQRFRLYLS
;
A
#
# COMPACT_ATOMS: atom_id res chain seq x y z
N MET A 1 38.87 1.94 22.88
CA MET A 1 38.24 2.96 22.00
C MET A 1 37.00 2.36 21.31
N PRO A 2 35.79 2.48 21.89
CA PRO A 2 34.56 1.91 21.32
C PRO A 2 33.51 2.94 20.84
N HIS A 3 33.71 4.25 21.10
CA HIS A 3 32.71 5.28 20.81
C HIS A 3 32.65 5.68 19.32
N THR A 4 33.72 5.45 18.56
CA THR A 4 33.82 5.81 17.13
C THR A 4 33.07 4.86 16.20
N THR A 5 32.69 3.66 16.63
CA THR A 5 31.93 2.72 15.79
C THR A 5 30.41 2.88 15.97
N GLN A 6 29.96 3.31 17.15
CA GLN A 6 28.54 3.43 17.47
C GLN A 6 27.79 4.46 16.60
N TRP A 7 28.39 5.63 16.35
CA TRP A 7 27.74 6.66 15.52
C TRP A 7 27.58 6.21 14.06
N ILE A 8 28.48 5.39 13.53
CA ILE A 8 28.38 4.82 12.18
C ILE A 8 27.15 3.93 12.08
N TYR A 9 26.93 3.06 13.07
CA TYR A 9 25.73 2.22 13.11
C TYR A 9 24.45 3.04 13.26
N ILE A 10 24.47 4.09 14.09
CA ILE A 10 23.32 4.98 14.24
C ILE A 10 23.00 5.68 12.91
N VAL A 11 23.99 6.27 12.25
CA VAL A 11 23.81 6.95 10.95
C VAL A 11 23.36 5.96 9.87
N PHE A 12 23.94 4.76 9.82
CA PHE A 12 23.55 3.74 8.87
C PHE A 12 22.11 3.26 9.10
N PHE A 13 21.72 3.06 10.36
CA PHE A 13 20.37 2.63 10.72
C PHE A 13 19.33 3.73 10.44
N THR A 14 19.62 4.99 10.79
CA THR A 14 18.73 6.11 10.48
C THR A 14 18.63 6.35 8.97
N PHE A 15 19.74 6.30 8.23
CA PHE A 15 19.73 6.45 6.78
C PHE A 15 18.95 5.32 6.10
N SER A 16 19.22 4.06 6.46
CA SER A 16 18.54 2.92 5.87
C SER A 16 17.04 2.91 6.16
N THR A 17 16.62 3.27 7.38
CA THR A 17 15.20 3.39 7.73
C THR A 17 14.51 4.51 6.94
N ILE A 18 15.16 5.67 6.77
CA ILE A 18 14.62 6.77 5.95
C ILE A 18 14.43 6.32 4.50
N VAL A 19 15.46 5.73 3.87
CA VAL A 19 15.39 5.23 2.49
C VAL A 19 14.26 4.21 2.34
N MET A 20 14.14 3.29 3.30
CA MET A 20 13.10 2.25 3.28
C MET A 20 11.70 2.87 3.33
N ILE A 21 11.47 3.89 4.17
CA ILE A 21 10.19 4.61 4.24
C ILE A 21 9.86 5.29 2.91
N PHE A 22 10.84 5.95 2.27
CA PHE A 22 10.63 6.59 0.98
C PHE A 22 10.26 5.58 -0.11
N LEU A 23 10.96 4.44 -0.17
CA LEU A 23 10.65 3.38 -1.13
C LEU A 23 9.25 2.81 -0.91
N PHE A 24 8.86 2.54 0.34
CA PHE A 24 7.52 2.02 0.63
C PHE A 24 6.39 2.99 0.32
N ARG A 25 6.66 4.29 0.43
CA ARG A 25 5.66 5.32 0.11
C ARG A 25 5.59 5.64 -1.37
N HIS A 26 6.62 5.35 -2.15
CA HIS A 26 6.70 5.73 -3.56
C HIS A 26 5.52 5.20 -4.38
N ASP A 27 5.25 3.89 -4.32
CA ASP A 27 4.19 3.26 -5.12
C ASP A 27 2.79 3.72 -4.69
N TRP A 28 2.56 3.84 -3.38
CA TRP A 28 1.30 4.37 -2.86
C TRP A 28 1.10 5.83 -3.27
N ASN A 29 2.12 6.67 -3.14
CA ASN A 29 2.06 8.08 -3.51
C ASN A 29 1.82 8.26 -5.02
N ARG A 30 2.40 7.40 -5.85
CA ARG A 30 2.14 7.41 -7.30
C ARG A 30 0.65 7.17 -7.60
N LEU A 31 0.03 6.21 -6.92
CA LEU A 31 -1.40 5.97 -7.05
C LEU A 31 -2.24 7.07 -6.41
N ALA A 32 -1.82 7.61 -5.27
CA ALA A 32 -2.50 8.73 -4.61
C ALA A 32 -2.61 9.96 -5.51
N LYS A 33 -1.58 10.27 -6.29
CA LYS A 33 -1.64 11.37 -7.27
C LYS A 33 -2.73 11.22 -8.32
N LEU A 34 -3.13 9.99 -8.66
CA LEU A 34 -4.10 9.70 -9.71
C LEU A 34 -5.50 9.39 -9.15
N TYR A 35 -5.56 8.74 -7.99
CA TYR A 35 -6.75 8.07 -7.48
C TYR A 35 -7.06 8.44 -6.03
N SER A 36 -6.43 9.46 -5.44
CA SER A 36 -6.77 9.88 -4.08
C SER A 36 -8.25 10.26 -3.98
N THR A 37 -8.91 9.81 -2.91
CA THR A 37 -10.31 10.14 -2.65
C THR A 37 -10.50 10.70 -1.25
N LYS A 38 -11.56 11.49 -1.09
CA LYS A 38 -12.11 11.95 0.21
C LYS A 38 -13.41 11.24 0.56
N GLU A 39 -13.87 10.32 -0.29
CA GLU A 39 -15.08 9.56 -0.05
C GLU A 39 -14.93 8.64 1.16
N ALA A 40 -16.05 8.43 1.86
CA ALA A 40 -16.10 7.46 2.94
C ALA A 40 -15.93 6.03 2.39
N PRO A 41 -15.40 5.09 3.20
CA PRO A 41 -15.33 3.69 2.80
C PRO A 41 -16.71 3.14 2.39
N PRO A 42 -16.81 2.30 1.35
CA PRO A 42 -18.07 1.70 0.93
C PRO A 42 -18.60 0.71 1.99
N GLN A 43 -19.86 0.28 1.87
CA GLN A 43 -20.45 -0.69 2.80
C GLN A 43 -19.73 -2.06 2.76
N ASN A 44 -19.35 -2.51 1.57
CA ASN A 44 -18.59 -3.75 1.37
C ASN A 44 -17.10 -3.49 1.59
N PHE A 45 -16.70 -3.36 2.86
CA PHE A 45 -15.35 -2.98 3.26
C PHE A 45 -14.70 -4.04 4.16
N SER A 46 -13.69 -4.72 3.62
CA SER A 46 -12.87 -5.70 4.34
C SER A 46 -11.65 -5.00 4.96
N ARG A 47 -11.54 -5.09 6.29
CA ARG A 47 -10.46 -4.46 7.05
C ARG A 47 -9.31 -5.42 7.29
N MET A 48 -8.10 -4.88 7.50
CA MET A 48 -6.91 -5.65 7.92
C MET A 48 -6.60 -6.84 7.02
N GLN A 49 -6.72 -6.64 5.71
CA GLN A 49 -6.42 -7.62 4.68
C GLN A 49 -4.92 -7.64 4.34
N ASN A 50 -4.51 -8.74 3.74
CA ASN A 50 -3.18 -8.91 3.16
C ASN A 50 -3.26 -8.61 1.66
N GLY A 51 -2.38 -7.76 1.15
CA GLY A 51 -2.37 -7.41 -0.26
C GLY A 51 -1.09 -6.67 -0.66
N SER A 52 -0.82 -6.59 -1.96
CA SER A 52 0.33 -5.87 -2.48
C SER A 52 -0.11 -4.71 -3.36
N VAL A 53 0.57 -3.58 -3.22
CA VAL A 53 0.41 -2.41 -4.09
C VAL A 53 1.78 -2.05 -4.62
N GLY A 54 1.97 -2.15 -5.93
CA GLY A 54 3.30 -2.06 -6.54
C GLY A 54 4.23 -3.15 -6.00
N LEU A 55 5.40 -2.74 -5.50
CA LEU A 55 6.40 -3.62 -4.90
C LEU A 55 6.18 -3.85 -3.40
N VAL A 56 5.22 -3.15 -2.79
CA VAL A 56 5.03 -3.16 -1.34
C VAL A 56 3.96 -4.17 -0.94
N HIS A 57 4.29 -5.06 -0.02
CA HIS A 57 3.35 -5.99 0.58
C HIS A 57 2.85 -5.48 1.93
N TYR A 58 1.53 -5.31 2.04
CA TYR A 58 0.83 -4.89 3.24
C TYR A 58 0.21 -6.11 3.91
N LYS A 59 0.67 -6.43 5.13
CA LYS A 59 0.19 -7.55 5.92
C LYS A 59 -0.70 -7.05 7.06
N ALA A 60 -1.97 -7.44 7.08
CA ALA A 60 -2.97 -7.07 8.08
C ALA A 60 -3.17 -5.56 8.27
N THR A 61 -2.82 -4.75 7.28
CA THR A 61 -2.89 -3.28 7.34
C THR A 61 -3.68 -2.65 6.19
N LEU A 62 -3.93 -3.40 5.12
CA LEU A 62 -4.67 -2.91 3.97
C LEU A 62 -6.16 -3.12 4.20
N ASN A 63 -6.95 -2.07 4.01
CA ASN A 63 -8.40 -2.18 3.93
C ASN A 63 -8.82 -2.06 2.47
N VAL A 64 -9.76 -2.91 2.07
CA VAL A 64 -10.21 -3.03 0.68
C VAL A 64 -11.72 -2.92 0.68
N GLY A 65 -12.26 -2.10 -0.21
CA GLY A 65 -13.69 -1.97 -0.43
C GLY A 65 -14.05 -2.05 -1.91
N ILE A 66 -15.22 -2.58 -2.21
CA ILE A 66 -15.76 -2.64 -3.57
C ILE A 66 -16.95 -1.69 -3.64
N SER A 67 -16.93 -0.78 -4.61
CA SER A 67 -18.04 0.13 -4.91
C SER A 67 -18.39 0.10 -6.41
N PRO A 68 -19.56 0.61 -6.82
CA PRO A 68 -19.90 0.74 -8.23
C PRO A 68 -18.91 1.58 -9.04
N GLN A 69 -18.23 2.52 -8.40
CA GLN A 69 -17.24 3.40 -9.02
C GLN A 69 -15.89 2.69 -9.20
N GLY A 70 -15.51 1.80 -8.28
CA GLY A 70 -14.20 1.17 -8.31
C GLY A 70 -13.82 0.37 -7.07
N ILE A 71 -12.51 0.18 -6.92
CA ILE A 71 -11.89 -0.46 -5.76
C ILE A 71 -11.39 0.64 -4.82
N TYR A 72 -11.93 0.66 -3.61
CA TYR A 72 -11.47 1.52 -2.53
C TYR A 72 -10.32 0.83 -1.79
N LEU A 73 -9.19 1.51 -1.62
CA LEU A 73 -8.05 1.05 -0.83
C LEU A 73 -7.70 2.08 0.22
N SER A 74 -7.52 1.65 1.47
CA SER A 74 -6.96 2.50 2.52
C SER A 74 -6.04 1.72 3.43
N ILE A 75 -5.08 2.40 4.05
CA ILE A 75 -4.26 1.79 5.10
C ILE A 75 -4.92 2.00 6.46
N PHE A 76 -4.75 1.05 7.37
CA PHE A 76 -5.20 1.15 8.75
C PHE A 76 -4.76 2.50 9.36
N PRO A 77 -5.68 3.30 9.94
CA PRO A 77 -5.41 4.71 10.27
C PRO A 77 -4.19 4.95 11.18
N LEU A 78 -3.94 4.05 12.13
CA LEU A 78 -2.79 4.17 13.05
C LEU A 78 -1.44 3.93 12.37
N LEU A 79 -1.42 3.19 11.26
CA LEU A 79 -0.21 2.84 10.50
C LEU A 79 -0.09 3.63 9.19
N GLY A 80 -1.20 4.22 8.73
CA GLY A 80 -1.29 4.98 7.49
C GLY A 80 -0.96 6.46 7.64
N LEU A 81 -0.06 6.86 8.55
CA LEU A 81 0.27 8.27 8.82
C LEU A 81 0.57 9.05 7.52
N GLY A 82 -0.42 9.82 7.03
CA GLY A 82 -0.33 10.62 5.80
C GLY A 82 -0.61 9.89 4.48
N LEU A 83 -1.00 8.61 4.51
CA LEU A 83 -1.41 7.88 3.30
C LEU A 83 -2.89 8.16 3.02
N THR A 84 -3.16 8.84 1.91
CA THR A 84 -4.52 9.11 1.48
C THR A 84 -5.22 7.83 1.01
N PRO A 85 -6.51 7.64 1.31
CA PRO A 85 -7.31 6.60 0.69
C PRO A 85 -7.35 6.76 -0.83
N LEU A 86 -7.50 5.64 -1.53
CA LEU A 86 -7.52 5.56 -2.98
C LEU A 86 -8.87 5.01 -3.43
N LEU A 87 -9.42 5.55 -4.51
CA LEU A 87 -10.55 4.97 -5.24
C LEU A 87 -10.10 4.74 -6.68
N ILE A 88 -9.73 3.50 -6.99
CA ILE A 88 -9.27 3.11 -8.31
C ILE A 88 -10.51 2.76 -9.14
N PRO A 89 -10.85 3.54 -10.18
CA PRO A 89 -12.05 3.29 -10.95
C PRO A 89 -11.91 2.01 -11.78
N TRP A 90 -13.03 1.32 -12.05
CA TRP A 90 -13.02 0.10 -12.86
C TRP A 90 -12.38 0.31 -14.25
N SER A 91 -12.57 1.49 -14.84
CA SER A 91 -11.99 1.86 -16.13
C SER A 91 -10.46 1.98 -16.13
N ALA A 92 -9.83 2.16 -14.96
CA ALA A 92 -8.37 2.19 -14.85
C ALA A 92 -7.75 0.79 -14.87
N ILE A 93 -8.54 -0.26 -14.62
CA ILE A 93 -8.06 -1.65 -14.59
C ILE A 93 -8.02 -2.18 -16.04
N ARG A 94 -6.80 -2.36 -16.56
CA ARG A 94 -6.58 -2.84 -17.94
C ARG A 94 -6.55 -4.36 -18.06
N LYS A 95 -6.03 -5.04 -17.04
CA LYS A 95 -5.86 -6.49 -17.05
C LYS A 95 -6.01 -7.04 -15.64
N ILE A 96 -6.67 -8.18 -15.53
CA ILE A 96 -6.79 -8.96 -14.31
C ILE A 96 -6.13 -10.30 -14.56
N GLU A 97 -5.21 -10.69 -13.70
CA GLU A 97 -4.45 -11.94 -13.83
C GLU A 97 -4.57 -12.75 -12.54
N PRO A 98 -4.92 -14.05 -12.62
CA PRO A 98 -4.89 -14.91 -11.45
C PRO A 98 -3.43 -15.07 -10.98
N ALA A 99 -3.18 -14.74 -9.73
CA ALA A 99 -1.87 -14.85 -9.06
C ALA A 99 -1.98 -15.85 -7.90
N ASN A 100 -2.72 -16.94 -8.13
CA ASN A 100 -3.08 -17.91 -7.11
C ASN A 100 -1.83 -18.57 -6.51
N GLN A 101 -1.88 -18.78 -5.20
CA GLN A 101 -0.97 -19.69 -4.51
C GLN A 101 -1.75 -20.95 -4.10
N LEU A 102 -1.05 -22.02 -3.72
CA LEU A 102 -1.70 -23.22 -3.20
C LEU A 102 -2.68 -22.82 -2.08
N PHE A 103 -3.97 -23.14 -2.29
CA PHE A 103 -5.10 -22.85 -1.39
C PHE A 103 -5.48 -21.38 -1.18
N ILE A 104 -4.91 -20.41 -1.91
CA ILE A 104 -5.27 -18.99 -1.80
C ILE A 104 -5.54 -18.40 -3.19
N GLN A 105 -6.76 -17.92 -3.40
CA GLN A 105 -7.12 -17.15 -4.58
C GLN A 105 -6.61 -15.72 -4.44
N ARG A 106 -5.86 -15.25 -5.45
CA ARG A 106 -5.37 -13.87 -5.53
C ARG A 106 -5.48 -13.38 -6.95
N PHE A 107 -5.76 -12.10 -7.11
CA PHE A 107 -5.80 -11.44 -8.40
C PHE A 107 -4.78 -10.31 -8.42
N ARG A 108 -4.03 -10.21 -9.52
CA ARG A 108 -3.17 -9.07 -9.81
C ARG A 108 -3.90 -8.17 -10.81
N LEU A 109 -4.03 -6.91 -10.43
CA LEU A 109 -4.68 -5.88 -11.24
C LEU A 109 -3.61 -5.00 -11.87
N TYR A 110 -3.64 -4.85 -13.18
CA TYR A 110 -2.79 -3.93 -13.92
C TYR A 110 -3.56 -2.65 -14.21
N LEU A 111 -2.99 -1.52 -13.81
CA LEU A 111 -3.59 -0.21 -14.00
C LEU A 111 -2.98 0.50 -15.22
N SER A 112 -3.78 1.36 -15.84
CA SER A 112 -3.41 2.20 -17.00
C SER A 112 -2.37 3.27 -16.69
#